data_AF-A0A935FST3-F1
#
_entry.id   AF-A0A935FST3-F1
#
_cell.length_a   1.000
_cell.length_b   1.000
_cell.length_c   1.000
_cell.angle_alpha   90.00
_cell.angle_beta   90.00
_cell.angle_gamma   90.00
#
_symmetry.space_group_name_H-M   'P 1'
#
loop_
_entity.id
_entity.type
_entity.pdbx_description
1 polymer ?
#
loop_
_entity_poly.entity_id
_entity_poly.type
_entity_poly.pdbx_seq_one_letter_code
_entity_poly.pdbx_strand_id
1 'polypeptide(L)' 'MYTPNDIKGEVSASIITCEPNKFMKVVHNRMPAIITPKDADRFLADEDAARQICEPLDDSIIMEIEKANI' A
#
# COMPACT_ATOMS: atom_id res chain seq x y z
N MET A 1 -2.81 12.77 -14.34
CA MET A 1 -2.65 11.54 -15.15
C MET A 1 -1.18 11.37 -15.45
N TYR A 2 -0.57 10.28 -15.00
CA TYR A 2 0.80 9.92 -15.36
C TYR A 2 0.78 9.47 -16.82
N THR A 3 1.53 10.12 -17.70
CA THR A 3 1.68 9.69 -19.10
C THR A 3 2.85 8.71 -19.19
N PRO A 4 2.62 7.46 -19.60
CA PRO A 4 3.67 6.46 -19.77
C PRO A 4 4.34 6.69 -21.12
N ASN A 5 5.22 7.68 -21.23
CA ASN A 5 6.07 7.83 -22.41
C ASN A 5 7.53 7.99 -21.97
N ASP A 6 8.34 7.03 -22.43
CA ASP A 6 9.80 7.03 -22.53
C ASP A 6 10.66 6.41 -21.41
N ILE A 7 10.25 5.24 -20.89
CA ILE A 7 11.23 4.24 -20.42
C ILE A 7 11.28 3.13 -21.47
N LYS A 8 12.23 3.22 -22.41
CA LYS A 8 12.46 2.18 -23.43
C LYS A 8 13.01 0.92 -22.75
N GLY A 9 12.15 -0.08 -22.55
CA GLY A 9 12.55 -1.45 -22.23
C GLY A 9 12.79 -1.77 -20.75
N GLU A 10 12.57 -0.83 -19.83
CA GLU A 10 12.67 -1.11 -18.39
C GLU A 10 11.29 -1.05 -17.74
N VAL A 11 10.95 -2.11 -17.01
CA VAL A 11 9.71 -2.19 -16.22
C VAL A 11 9.98 -1.58 -14.87
N SER A 12 9.20 -0.56 -14.50
CA SER A 12 9.24 0.07 -13.17
C SER A 12 7.92 -0.13 -12.44
N ALA A 13 7.99 -0.11 -11.11
CA ALA A 13 6.83 -0.22 -10.24
C ALA A 13 6.98 0.73 -9.04
N SER A 14 5.84 1.13 -8.47
CA SER A 14 5.77 1.96 -7.27
C SER A 14 4.81 1.36 -6.26
N ILE A 15 5.06 1.58 -4.98
CA ILE A 15 4.18 1.14 -3.90
C ILE A 15 3.02 2.13 -3.75
N ILE A 16 1.79 1.61 -3.70
CA ILE A 16 0.59 2.41 -3.38
C ILE A 16 0.59 2.73 -1.89
N THR A 17 0.29 3.98 -1.54
CA THR A 17 0.19 4.44 -0.15
C THR A 17 -1.20 4.98 0.16
N CYS A 18 -1.57 4.94 1.44
CA CYS A 18 -2.82 5.47 1.98
C CYS A 18 -2.55 6.29 3.26
N GLU A 19 -3.62 6.79 3.88
CA GLU A 19 -3.55 7.45 5.18
C GLU A 19 -3.05 6.47 6.26
N PRO A 20 -2.39 6.97 7.33
CA PRO A 20 -1.88 6.10 8.37
C PRO A 20 -3.01 5.62 9.29
N ASN A 21 -2.92 4.37 9.75
CA ASN A 21 -3.71 3.88 10.89
C ASN A 21 -3.20 4.45 12.22
N LYS A 22 -3.82 4.11 13.37
CA LYS A 22 -3.42 4.69 14.66
C LYS A 22 -1.98 4.39 15.02
N PHE A 23 -1.50 3.19 14.69
CA PHE A 23 -0.13 2.76 14.93
C PHE A 23 0.86 3.57 14.09
N MET A 24 0.65 3.68 12.78
CA MET A 24 1.60 4.36 11.89
C MET A 24 1.61 5.88 12.07
N LYS A 25 0.50 6.49 12.50
CA LYS A 25 0.37 7.94 12.65
C LYS A 25 1.34 8.55 13.67
N VAL A 26 1.86 7.75 14.61
CA VAL A 26 2.87 8.22 15.57
C VAL A 26 4.27 8.30 14.97
N VAL A 27 4.52 7.61 13.84
CA VAL A 27 5.82 7.52 13.18
C VAL A 27 5.86 8.33 11.89
N HIS A 28 4.79 8.30 11.08
CA HIS A 28 4.76 8.94 9.76
C HIS A 28 3.33 9.29 9.30
N ASN A 29 3.22 10.20 8.34
CA ASN A 29 1.94 10.71 7.81
C ASN A 29 1.31 9.84 6.70
N ARG A 30 1.96 8.74 6.32
CA ARG A 30 1.52 7.84 5.24
C ARG A 30 1.98 6.43 5.56
N MET A 31 1.22 5.44 5.12
CA MET A 31 1.60 4.04 5.18
C MET A 31 1.41 3.37 3.81
N PRO A 32 2.10 2.26 3.52
CA PRO A 32 1.77 1.41 2.39
C PRO A 32 0.34 0.85 2.53
N ALA A 33 -0.39 0.73 1.42
CA ALA A 33 -1.62 -0.05 1.40
C ALA A 33 -1.26 -1.54 1.49
N ILE A 34 -1.76 -2.21 2.54
CA ILE A 34 -1.45 -3.62 2.81
C ILE A 34 -2.63 -4.47 2.35
N ILE A 35 -2.44 -5.26 1.30
CA ILE A 35 -3.48 -6.12 0.73
C ILE A 35 -3.42 -7.49 1.40
N THR A 36 -4.54 -7.95 1.96
CA THR A 36 -4.61 -9.29 2.56
C THR A 36 -4.67 -10.36 1.48
N PRO A 37 -4.24 -11.61 1.76
CA PRO A 37 -4.34 -12.70 0.78
C PRO A 37 -5.77 -12.95 0.27
N LYS A 38 -6.80 -12.63 1.07
CA LYS A 38 -8.21 -12.81 0.68
C LYS A 38 -8.68 -11.77 -0.35
N ASP A 39 -8.01 -10.62 -0.39
CA ASP A 39 -8.37 -9.49 -1.25
C ASP A 39 -7.46 -9.39 -2.49
N ALA A 40 -6.38 -10.18 -2.56
CA ALA A 40 -5.41 -10.14 -3.65
C ALA A 40 -6.04 -10.31 -5.05
N ASP A 41 -6.86 -11.34 -5.23
CA ASP A 41 -7.52 -11.60 -6.52
C ASP A 41 -8.48 -10.48 -6.88
N ARG A 42 -9.23 -9.96 -5.88
CA ARG A 42 -10.19 -8.88 -6.06
C ARG A 42 -9.50 -7.55 -6.40
N PHE A 43 -8.33 -7.30 -5.81
CA PHE A 43 -7.50 -6.14 -6.11
C PHE A 43 -6.98 -6.16 -7.56
N LEU A 44 -6.60 -7.33 -8.07
CA LEU A 44 -6.09 -7.47 -9.44
C LEU A 44 -7.19 -7.50 -10.52
N ALA A 45 -8.44 -7.78 -10.13
CA ALA A 45 -9.53 -7.99 -11.08
C ALA A 45 -10.21 -6.70 -11.57
N ASP A 46 -10.32 -5.69 -10.71
CA ASP A 46 -11.12 -4.48 -10.98
C ASP A 46 -10.55 -3.24 -10.28
N GLU A 47 -10.51 -2.10 -10.99
CA GLU A 47 -9.91 -0.86 -10.47
C GLU A 47 -10.73 -0.26 -9.32
N ASP A 48 -12.06 -0.31 -9.39
CA ASP A 48 -12.90 0.24 -8.33
C ASP A 48 -12.80 -0.62 -7.05
N ALA A 49 -12.74 -1.93 -7.20
CA ALA A 49 -12.42 -2.84 -6.10
C ALA A 49 -11.02 -2.56 -5.53
N ALA A 50 -10.01 -2.36 -6.38
CA ALA A 50 -8.66 -2.02 -5.95
C ALA A 50 -8.62 -0.73 -5.12
N ARG A 51 -9.36 0.31 -5.54
CA ARG A 51 -9.48 1.57 -4.79
C ARG A 51 -10.10 1.38 -3.42
N GLN A 52 -11.13 0.55 -3.30
CA GLN A 52 -11.79 0.24 -2.01
C GLN A 52 -10.90 -0.60 -1.07
N ILE A 53 -10.00 -1.41 -1.62
CA ILE A 53 -9.07 -2.25 -0.85
C ILE A 53 -7.87 -1.42 -0.34
N CYS A 54 -7.48 -0.35 -1.06
CA CYS A 54 -6.34 0.51 -0.74
C CYS A 54 -6.59 1.48 0.44
N GLU A 55 -7.08 0.96 1.56
CA GLU A 55 -7.39 1.71 2.78
C GLU A 55 -6.35 1.43 3.89
N PRO A 56 -6.32 2.22 4.98
CA PRO A 56 -5.43 1.96 6.12
C PRO A 56 -5.69 0.57 6.71
N LEU A 57 -4.63 -0.14 7.10
CA LEU A 57 -4.75 -1.45 7.76
C LEU A 57 -5.55 -1.32 9.05
N ASP A 58 -6.51 -2.22 9.26
CA ASP A 58 -7.38 -2.23 10.44
C ASP A 58 -6.57 -2.25 11.74
N ASP A 59 -6.91 -1.37 12.69
CA ASP A 59 -6.21 -1.21 13.97
C ASP A 59 -6.30 -2.47 14.87
N SER A 60 -7.18 -3.43 14.57
CA SER A 60 -7.24 -4.72 15.26
C SER A 60 -6.08 -5.65 14.91
N ILE A 61 -5.37 -5.37 13.81
CA ILE A 61 -4.18 -6.14 13.41
C ILE A 61 -2.98 -5.61 14.19
N ILE A 62 -2.34 -6.51 14.91
CA ILE A 62 -1.16 -6.18 15.73
C ILE A 62 0.03 -5.90 14.81
N MET A 63 0.65 -4.74 14.99
CA MET A 63 1.86 -4.32 14.31
C MET A 63 2.99 -4.13 15.33
N GLU A 64 4.20 -4.52 14.97
CA GLU A 64 5.40 -4.37 15.79
C GLU A 64 6.45 -3.55 15.02
N ILE A 65 7.15 -2.66 15.73
CA ILE A 65 8.30 -1.95 15.18
C ILE A 65 9.56 -2.70 15.61
N GLU A 66 10.24 -3.29 14.64
CA GLU A 66 11.60 -3.74 14.81
C GLU A 66 12.57 -2.60 14.50
N LYS A 67 13.56 -2.41 15.37
CA LYS A 67 14.65 -1.47 15.09
C LYS A 67 15.69 -2.19 14.26
N ALA A 68 16.08 -1.61 13.13
CA ALA A 68 17.25 -2.06 12.41
C ALA A 68 18.50 -1.80 13.29
N ASN A 69 19.30 -2.85 13.51
CA ASN A 69 20.66 -2.69 14.06
C ASN A 69 21.56 -2.22 12.91
N ILE A 70 21.63 -0.91 12.72
CA ILE A 70 22.49 -0.24 11.73
C ILE A 70 23.78 0.18 12.41
#